data_AF-A0A6J7MAS6-F1
#
_entry.id   AF-A0A6J7MAS6-F1
#
_cell.length_a   1.000
_cell.length_b   1.000
_cell.length_c   1.000
_cell.angle_alpha   90.00
_cell.angle_beta   90.00
_cell.angle_gamma   90.00
#
_symmetry.space_group_name_H-M   'P 1'
#
loop_
_entity.id
_entity.type
_entity.pdbx_description
1 polymer ?
#
loop_
_entity_poly.entity_id
_entity_poly.type
_entity_poly.pdbx_seq_one_letter_code
_entity_poly.pdbx_strand_id
1 'polypeptide(L)'
;MLVHAGIVEATGQAFSAFGDTVVGSVQGIGRIFSPSGIGKLATQVANGGSSTSSGSVEPAGSATSGAAPAPTASSNADRPMSLLGIVNVGTQLGEQAGWAGVLALLATVNIFLGLINLAPLLPFDGGHIAVATYEEIRTRRSGKSYRVDMAKLMPVTYVVVLLMVGLFASTLYLDAVDPVKLSP
;
A
#
# COMPACT_ATOMS: atom_id res chain seq x y z
N MET A 1 -11.44 -15.24 -34.51
CA MET A 1 -12.30 -14.19 -33.92
C MET A 1 -12.47 -14.29 -32.39
N LEU A 2 -11.61 -15.02 -31.66
CA LEU A 2 -11.77 -15.31 -30.21
C LEU A 2 -10.87 -14.49 -29.25
N VAL A 3 -9.96 -13.66 -29.77
CA VAL A 3 -8.95 -12.97 -28.94
C VAL A 3 -9.45 -11.60 -28.43
N HIS A 4 -10.43 -11.00 -29.10
CA HIS A 4 -10.90 -9.64 -28.77
C HIS A 4 -11.95 -9.62 -27.63
N ALA A 5 -12.63 -10.74 -27.36
CA ALA A 5 -13.57 -10.84 -26.25
C ALA A 5 -12.86 -10.96 -24.89
N GLY A 6 -11.68 -11.60 -24.85
CA GLY A 6 -10.97 -11.88 -23.60
C GLY A 6 -10.38 -10.64 -22.92
N ILE A 7 -9.96 -9.59 -23.65
CA ILE A 7 -9.29 -8.44 -23.04
C ILE A 7 -10.28 -7.53 -22.29
N VAL A 8 -11.48 -7.32 -22.85
CA VAL A 8 -12.51 -6.49 -22.22
C VAL A 8 -13.06 -7.17 -20.96
N GLU A 9 -13.24 -8.50 -21.03
CA GLU A 9 -13.73 -9.29 -19.90
C GLU A 9 -12.65 -9.48 -18.81
N ALA A 10 -11.39 -9.69 -19.20
CA ALA A 10 -10.26 -9.76 -18.28
C ALA A 10 -10.00 -8.42 -17.57
N THR A 11 -10.20 -7.30 -18.25
CA THR A 11 -10.08 -5.97 -17.63
C THR A 11 -11.16 -5.80 -16.56
N GLY A 12 -12.41 -6.17 -16.86
CA GLY A 12 -13.51 -6.13 -15.89
C GLY A 12 -13.25 -7.01 -14.66
N GLN A 13 -12.76 -8.22 -14.86
CA GLN A 13 -12.39 -9.15 -13.77
C GLN A 13 -11.21 -8.66 -12.94
N ALA A 14 -10.22 -8.00 -13.55
CA ALA A 14 -9.09 -7.43 -12.82
C ALA A 14 -9.55 -6.31 -11.86
N PHE A 15 -10.49 -5.47 -12.28
CA PHE A 15 -11.04 -4.42 -11.43
C PHE A 15 -11.86 -4.98 -10.26
N SER A 16 -12.67 -6.02 -10.48
CA SER A 16 -13.41 -6.67 -9.38
C SER A 16 -12.47 -7.40 -8.43
N ALA A 17 -11.47 -8.12 -8.94
CA ALA A 17 -10.47 -8.81 -8.12
C ALA A 17 -9.64 -7.83 -7.28
N PHE A 18 -9.27 -6.68 -7.86
CA PHE A 18 -8.63 -5.60 -7.12
C PHE A 18 -9.57 -5.04 -6.04
N GLY A 19 -10.83 -4.79 -6.38
CA GLY A 19 -11.86 -4.32 -5.43
C GLY A 19 -12.00 -5.27 -4.23
N ASP A 20 -12.12 -6.57 -4.48
CA ASP A 20 -12.22 -7.58 -3.44
C ASP A 20 -10.94 -7.65 -2.58
N THR A 21 -9.77 -7.49 -3.20
CA THR A 21 -8.48 -7.44 -2.49
C THR A 21 -8.37 -6.21 -1.59
N VAL A 22 -8.80 -5.04 -2.08
CA VAL A 22 -8.79 -3.79 -1.31
C VAL A 22 -9.78 -3.88 -0.14
N VAL A 23 -11.01 -4.34 -0.39
CA VAL A 23 -12.03 -4.50 0.65
C VAL A 23 -11.58 -5.54 1.69
N GLY A 24 -11.04 -6.67 1.25
CA GLY A 24 -10.48 -7.70 2.12
C GLY A 24 -9.32 -7.17 2.98
N SER A 25 -8.45 -6.34 2.42
CA SER A 25 -7.33 -5.72 3.15
C SER A 25 -7.82 -4.72 4.20
N VAL A 26 -8.77 -3.85 3.85
CA VAL A 26 -9.37 -2.88 4.78
C VAL A 26 -10.09 -3.59 5.92
N GLN A 27 -10.83 -4.66 5.63
CA GLN A 27 -11.49 -5.47 6.65
C GLN A 27 -10.47 -6.22 7.53
N GLY A 28 -9.37 -6.72 6.95
CA GLY A 28 -8.29 -7.36 7.67
C GLY A 28 -7.63 -6.42 8.67
N ILE A 29 -7.28 -5.20 8.24
CA ILE A 29 -6.75 -4.14 9.10
C ILE A 29 -7.76 -3.79 10.20
N GLY A 30 -9.04 -3.63 9.85
CA GLY A 30 -10.09 -3.35 10.84
C GLY A 30 -10.24 -4.43 11.91
N ARG A 31 -9.98 -5.70 11.58
CA ARG A 31 -9.98 -6.80 12.56
C ARG A 31 -8.78 -6.77 13.51
N ILE A 32 -7.62 -6.32 13.05
CA ILE A 32 -6.40 -6.19 13.89
C ILE A 32 -6.57 -5.05 14.91
N PHE A 33 -7.12 -3.91 14.47
CA PHE A 33 -7.35 -2.73 15.32
C PHE A 33 -8.68 -2.77 16.10
N SER A 34 -9.46 -3.84 15.95
CA SER A 34 -10.68 -4.06 16.74
C SER A 34 -10.35 -4.34 18.22
N PRO A 35 -11.22 -3.99 19.18
CA PRO A 35 -11.04 -4.31 20.60
C PRO A 35 -10.70 -5.79 20.87
N SER A 36 -11.23 -6.71 20.05
CA SER A 36 -10.95 -8.15 20.15
C SER A 36 -9.65 -8.59 19.47
N GLY A 37 -9.16 -7.86 18.47
CA GLY A 37 -7.87 -8.12 17.81
C GLY A 37 -6.68 -7.80 18.71
N ILE A 38 -6.72 -6.63 19.33
CA ILE A 38 -5.71 -6.19 20.29
C ILE A 38 -5.66 -7.13 21.51
N GLY A 39 -6.81 -7.62 21.98
CA GLY A 39 -6.89 -8.60 23.07
C GLY A 39 -6.23 -9.95 22.75
N LYS A 40 -6.30 -10.40 21.49
CA LYS A 40 -5.61 -11.63 21.03
C LYS A 40 -4.11 -11.44 20.93
N LEU A 41 -3.66 -10.27 20.49
CA LEU A 41 -2.23 -9.95 20.44
C LEU A 41 -1.62 -9.86 21.84
N ALA A 42 -2.33 -9.22 22.78
CA ALA A 42 -1.91 -9.11 24.18
C ALA A 42 -1.80 -10.48 24.86
N THR A 43 -2.77 -11.36 24.62
CA THR A 43 -2.73 -12.74 25.17
C THR A 43 -1.68 -13.60 24.47
N GLN A 44 -1.39 -13.40 23.19
CA GLN A 44 -0.36 -14.12 22.47
C GLN A 44 1.07 -13.72 22.90
N VAL A 45 1.30 -12.45 23.18
CA VAL A 45 2.56 -11.96 23.75
C VAL A 45 2.72 -12.40 25.20
N ALA A 46 1.65 -12.33 25.99
CA ALA A 46 1.67 -12.76 27.39
C ALA A 46 1.91 -14.28 27.54
N ASN A 47 1.45 -15.09 26.59
CA ASN A 47 1.57 -16.55 26.63
C ASN A 47 2.76 -17.09 25.81
N GLY A 48 3.69 -16.25 25.35
CA GLY A 48 4.93 -16.71 24.73
C GLY A 48 4.81 -17.23 23.30
N GLY A 49 3.97 -16.59 22.46
CA GLY A 49 4.20 -16.52 21.02
C GLY A 49 4.24 -17.84 20.24
N SER A 50 3.29 -18.76 20.46
CA SER A 50 3.03 -19.86 19.52
C SER A 50 1.53 -20.05 19.31
N SER A 51 0.97 -19.43 18.28
CA SER A 51 -0.33 -19.84 17.74
C SER A 51 -0.13 -20.68 16.48
N THR A 52 -0.23 -21.99 16.68
CA THR A 52 -0.81 -22.90 15.69
C THR A 52 -2.15 -22.31 15.25
N SER A 53 -2.22 -21.82 14.01
CA SER A 53 -3.48 -21.47 13.37
C SER A 53 -4.19 -22.76 12.93
N SER A 54 -4.85 -23.43 13.86
CA SER A 54 -5.94 -24.35 13.52
C SER A 54 -7.15 -23.51 13.15
N GLY A 55 -7.28 -23.23 11.86
CA GLY A 55 -8.43 -22.59 11.25
C GLY A 55 -8.67 -23.25 9.90
N SER A 56 -9.33 -24.40 9.94
CA SER A 56 -9.86 -25.13 8.78
C SER A 56 -10.71 -24.22 7.89
N VAL A 57 -10.28 -24.02 6.65
CA VAL A 57 -11.16 -23.69 5.53
C VAL A 57 -10.92 -24.76 4.47
N GLU A 58 -11.94 -25.58 4.25
CA GLU A 58 -12.01 -26.59 3.20
C GLU A 58 -11.86 -26.00 1.79
N PRO A 59 -11.54 -26.85 0.78
CA PRO A 59 -11.10 -26.41 -0.52
C PRO A 59 -12.29 -26.13 -1.45
N ALA A 60 -12.23 -25.03 -2.21
CA ALA A 60 -13.09 -24.85 -3.37
C ALA A 60 -12.34 -24.09 -4.47
N GLY A 61 -12.17 -24.76 -5.61
CA GLY A 61 -11.93 -24.10 -6.89
C GLY A 61 -10.47 -23.92 -7.28
N SER A 62 -9.89 -24.95 -7.87
CA SER A 62 -8.87 -24.79 -8.89
C SER A 62 -9.38 -23.88 -10.02
N ALA A 63 -8.79 -22.70 -10.17
CA ALA A 63 -8.88 -21.90 -11.40
C ALA A 63 -7.51 -21.28 -11.70
N THR A 64 -6.78 -21.97 -12.58
CA THR A 64 -5.98 -21.40 -13.68
C THR A 64 -5.10 -20.18 -13.39
N SER A 65 -3.81 -20.46 -13.20
CA SER A 65 -2.66 -19.86 -13.91
C SER A 65 -2.90 -18.57 -14.70
N GLY A 66 -2.22 -17.50 -14.29
CA GLY A 66 -1.99 -16.33 -15.14
C GLY A 66 -2.32 -14.98 -14.49
N ALA A 67 -1.86 -14.73 -13.26
CA ALA A 67 -1.84 -13.39 -12.70
C ALA A 67 -0.51 -13.20 -11.96
N ALA A 68 0.18 -12.09 -12.24
CA ALA A 68 1.42 -11.71 -11.58
C ALA A 68 1.30 -11.91 -10.06
N PRO A 69 2.35 -12.39 -9.37
CA PRO A 69 2.26 -12.62 -7.95
C PRO A 69 2.04 -11.27 -7.27
N ALA A 70 0.80 -11.03 -6.85
CA ALA A 70 0.53 -10.04 -5.81
C ALA A 70 1.43 -10.40 -4.62
N PRO A 71 1.97 -9.42 -3.88
CA PRO A 71 2.74 -9.71 -2.68
C PRO A 71 1.76 -10.38 -1.71
N THR A 72 1.75 -11.71 -1.70
CA THR A 72 1.10 -12.49 -0.68
C THR A 72 1.86 -12.16 0.59
N ALA A 73 1.28 -11.28 1.41
CA ALA A 73 1.67 -11.03 2.78
C ALA A 73 1.37 -12.30 3.61
N SER A 74 2.00 -13.41 3.25
CA SER A 74 1.91 -14.69 3.92
C SER A 74 3.06 -14.75 4.91
N SER A 75 2.72 -14.60 6.21
CA SER A 75 3.49 -14.93 7.42
C SER A 75 4.93 -14.40 7.59
N ASN A 76 5.54 -13.76 6.59
CA ASN A 76 6.83 -13.08 6.65
C ASN A 76 6.72 -11.57 6.97
N ALA A 77 5.49 -11.06 7.10
CA ALA A 77 5.20 -9.65 7.35
C ALA A 77 5.71 -9.12 8.71
N ASP A 78 6.14 -10.02 9.61
CA ASP A 78 6.65 -9.67 10.93
C ASP A 78 8.18 -9.53 10.99
N ARG A 79 8.86 -9.66 9.84
CA ARG A 79 10.30 -9.38 9.70
C ARG A 79 10.50 -8.16 8.79
N PRO A 80 11.27 -7.14 9.22
CA PRO A 80 11.61 -6.02 8.34
C PRO A 80 12.39 -6.57 7.14
N MET A 81 11.79 -6.51 5.94
CA MET A 81 12.49 -6.88 4.71
C MET A 81 13.58 -5.84 4.43
N SER A 82 14.83 -6.30 4.31
CA SER A 82 15.96 -5.47 3.87
C SER A 82 15.73 -4.96 2.44
N LEU A 83 16.29 -3.78 2.12
CA LEU A 83 16.26 -3.17 0.78
C LEU A 83 16.74 -4.15 -0.31
N LEU A 84 17.77 -4.95 -0.03
CA LEU A 84 18.27 -5.98 -0.96
C LEU A 84 17.23 -7.10 -1.22
N GLY A 85 16.35 -7.38 -0.25
CA GLY A 85 15.26 -8.35 -0.41
C GLY A 85 14.18 -7.86 -1.37
N ILE A 86 13.84 -6.57 -1.32
CA ILE A 86 12.89 -5.94 -2.26
C ILE A 86 13.45 -5.96 -3.69
N VAL A 87 14.75 -5.68 -3.85
CA VAL A 87 15.42 -5.75 -5.15
C VAL A 87 15.39 -7.18 -5.71
N ASN A 88 15.66 -8.20 -4.89
CA ASN A 88 15.61 -9.60 -5.31
C ASN A 88 14.21 -10.09 -5.65
N VAL A 89 13.17 -9.57 -5.00
CA VAL A 89 11.77 -9.85 -5.38
C VAL A 89 11.51 -9.30 -6.79
N GLY A 90 12.01 -8.10 -7.10
CA GLY A 90 11.90 -7.49 -8.43
C GLY A 90 12.64 -8.27 -9.52
N THR A 91 13.84 -8.77 -9.25
CA THR A 91 14.59 -9.60 -10.21
C THR A 91 13.93 -10.95 -10.43
N GLN A 92 13.46 -11.59 -9.36
CA GLN A 92 12.75 -12.86 -9.42
C GLN A 92 11.44 -12.77 -10.21
N LEU A 93 10.70 -11.66 -10.07
CA LEU A 93 9.53 -11.34 -10.89
C LEU A 93 9.88 -11.20 -12.37
N GLY A 94 11.01 -10.56 -12.69
CA GLY A 94 11.51 -10.42 -14.05
C GLY A 94 11.96 -11.75 -14.67
N GLU A 95 12.58 -12.64 -13.90
CA GLU A 95 13.02 -13.96 -14.37
C GLU A 95 11.85 -14.93 -14.56
N GLN A 96 10.87 -14.93 -13.65
CA GLN A 96 9.73 -15.85 -13.70
C GLN A 96 8.64 -15.42 -14.68
N ALA A 97 8.32 -14.13 -14.74
CA ALA A 97 7.24 -13.59 -15.54
C ALA A 97 7.71 -12.76 -16.75
N GLY A 98 9.03 -12.67 -16.98
CA GLY A 98 9.60 -11.95 -18.12
C GLY A 98 9.20 -10.48 -18.16
N TRP A 99 9.00 -9.95 -19.37
CA TRP A 99 8.56 -8.57 -19.58
C TRP A 99 7.20 -8.25 -18.92
N ALA A 100 6.31 -9.23 -18.79
CA ALA A 100 5.03 -9.03 -18.11
C ALA A 100 5.24 -8.77 -16.60
N GLY A 101 6.18 -9.47 -15.95
CA GLY A 101 6.56 -9.23 -14.56
C GLY A 101 7.18 -7.86 -14.36
N VAL A 102 8.06 -7.43 -15.27
CA VAL A 102 8.67 -6.10 -15.23
C VAL A 102 7.62 -4.99 -15.40
N LEU A 103 6.70 -5.15 -16.37
CA LEU A 103 5.60 -4.20 -16.58
C LEU A 103 4.64 -4.17 -15.39
N ALA A 104 4.36 -5.32 -14.76
CA ALA A 104 3.56 -5.39 -13.55
C ALA A 104 4.25 -4.66 -12.38
N LEU A 105 5.55 -4.86 -12.17
CA LEU A 105 6.33 -4.16 -11.16
C LEU A 105 6.31 -2.64 -11.39
N LEU A 106 6.54 -2.21 -12.63
CA LEU A 106 6.47 -0.79 -13.01
C LEU A 106 5.06 -0.22 -12.79
N ALA A 107 4.02 -0.98 -13.12
CA ALA A 107 2.65 -0.57 -12.86
C ALA A 107 2.39 -0.43 -11.35
N THR A 108 2.81 -1.39 -10.53
CA THR A 108 2.68 -1.32 -9.07
C THR A 108 3.42 -0.12 -8.49
N VAL A 109 4.67 0.12 -8.89
CA VAL A 109 5.44 1.28 -8.42
C VAL A 109 4.78 2.59 -8.84
N ASN A 110 4.36 2.72 -10.11
CA ASN A 110 3.70 3.93 -10.59
C ASN A 110 2.35 4.18 -9.92
N ILE A 111 1.55 3.14 -9.67
CA ILE A 111 0.30 3.26 -8.92
C ILE A 111 0.59 3.70 -7.48
N PHE A 112 1.60 3.12 -6.83
CA PHE A 112 1.97 3.48 -5.46
C PHE A 112 2.44 4.93 -5.36
N LEU A 113 3.27 5.39 -6.29
CA LEU A 113 3.67 6.79 -6.42
C LEU A 113 2.47 7.70 -6.71
N GLY A 114 1.55 7.25 -7.57
CA GLY A 114 0.29 7.94 -7.84
C GLY A 114 -0.59 8.09 -6.60
N LEU A 115 -0.66 7.05 -5.75
CA LEU A 115 -1.40 7.09 -4.48
C LEU A 115 -0.75 8.04 -3.46
N ILE A 116 0.59 8.04 -3.34
CA ILE A 116 1.32 9.00 -2.51
C ILE A 116 1.08 10.42 -3.04
N ASN A 117 1.13 10.63 -4.36
CA ASN A 117 0.85 11.92 -4.98
C ASN A 117 -0.61 12.36 -4.81
N LEU A 118 -1.55 11.44 -4.58
CA LEU A 118 -2.94 11.74 -4.27
C LEU A 118 -3.18 12.06 -2.79
N ALA A 119 -2.18 11.87 -1.91
CA ALA A 119 -2.31 12.16 -0.49
C ALA A 119 -2.69 13.65 -0.27
N PRO A 120 -3.58 13.96 0.70
CA PRO A 120 -4.12 15.30 0.93
C PRO A 120 -3.13 16.22 1.67
N LEU A 121 -1.85 16.16 1.32
CA LEU A 121 -0.81 17.03 1.85
C LEU A 121 -0.39 17.94 0.70
N LEU A 122 -0.12 19.22 0.97
CA LEU A 122 0.29 20.18 -0.06
C LEU A 122 1.56 19.83 -0.88
N PRO A 123 2.56 19.07 -0.40
CA PRO A 123 3.71 18.74 -1.25
C PRO A 123 3.38 17.66 -2.31
N PHE A 124 2.21 17.02 -2.20
CA PHE A 124 1.68 16.07 -3.15
C PHE A 124 0.52 16.73 -3.92
N ASP A 125 0.39 16.45 -5.22
CA ASP A 125 -0.60 17.11 -6.09
C ASP A 125 -2.06 16.97 -5.57
N GLY A 126 -2.35 15.91 -4.83
CA GLY A 126 -3.62 15.64 -4.16
C GLY A 126 -4.02 16.67 -3.11
N GLY A 127 -3.08 17.47 -2.59
CA GLY A 127 -3.37 18.59 -1.70
C GLY A 127 -4.31 19.62 -2.33
N HIS A 128 -4.17 19.90 -3.63
CA HIS A 128 -5.06 20.80 -4.35
C HIS A 128 -6.47 20.22 -4.52
N ILE A 129 -6.57 18.93 -4.82
CA ILE A 129 -7.84 18.21 -4.91
C ILE A 129 -8.54 18.17 -3.56
N ALA A 130 -7.80 17.92 -2.47
CA ALA A 130 -8.34 17.89 -1.11
C ALA A 130 -8.92 19.25 -0.70
N VAL A 131 -8.21 20.34 -1.01
CA VAL A 131 -8.69 21.70 -0.73
C VAL A 131 -9.91 22.04 -1.59
N ALA A 132 -9.86 21.79 -2.91
CA ALA A 132 -10.99 22.04 -3.79
C ALA A 132 -12.24 21.24 -3.38
N THR A 133 -12.06 19.96 -3.02
CA THR A 133 -13.14 19.10 -2.51
C THR A 133 -13.71 19.65 -1.20
N TYR A 134 -12.86 20.10 -0.27
CA TYR A 134 -13.30 20.72 0.98
C TYR A 134 -14.05 22.03 0.74
N GLU A 135 -13.58 22.88 -0.16
CA GLU A 135 -14.25 24.12 -0.58
C GLU A 135 -15.63 23.83 -1.18
N GLU A 136 -15.74 22.83 -2.05
CA GLU A 136 -17.00 22.45 -2.70
C GLU A 136 -18.01 21.91 -1.69
N ILE A 137 -17.59 21.00 -0.81
CA ILE A 137 -18.45 20.45 0.26
C ILE A 137 -18.92 21.56 1.20
N ARG A 138 -18.02 22.49 1.59
CA ARG A 138 -18.35 23.59 2.50
C ARG A 138 -19.23 24.64 1.82
N THR A 139 -18.98 24.96 0.56
CA THR A 139 -19.79 25.89 -0.23
C THR A 139 -21.20 25.34 -0.42
N ARG A 140 -21.35 24.04 -0.72
CA ARG A 140 -22.65 23.38 -0.79
C ARG A 140 -23.40 23.38 0.53
N ARG A 141 -22.71 23.23 1.67
CA ARG A 141 -23.35 23.25 3.01
C ARG A 141 -23.68 24.64 3.54
N SER A 142 -22.82 25.64 3.30
CA SER A 142 -22.99 27.00 3.84
C SER A 142 -23.62 27.99 2.86
N GLY A 143 -23.78 27.63 1.58
CA GLY A 143 -24.36 28.50 0.54
C GLY A 143 -23.52 29.74 0.18
N LYS A 144 -22.32 29.87 0.76
CA LYS A 144 -21.37 30.96 0.50
C LYS A 144 -20.08 30.36 -0.02
N SER A 145 -19.58 30.90 -1.14
CA SER A 145 -18.29 30.53 -1.71
C SER A 145 -17.20 30.77 -0.67
N TYR A 146 -16.54 29.69 -0.23
CA TYR A 146 -15.41 29.76 0.67
C TYR A 146 -14.18 29.28 -0.08
N ARG A 147 -13.22 30.19 -0.29
CA ARG A 147 -11.92 29.86 -0.88
C ARG A 147 -10.87 29.82 0.21
N VAL A 148 -10.14 28.73 0.28
CA VAL A 148 -9.01 28.53 1.17
C VAL A 148 -7.82 29.25 0.57
N ASP A 149 -7.17 30.06 1.41
CA ASP A 149 -5.99 30.81 1.01
C ASP A 149 -4.77 29.87 1.00
N MET A 150 -4.36 29.44 -0.20
CA MET A 150 -3.26 28.49 -0.39
C MET A 150 -1.93 29.00 0.20
N ALA A 151 -1.73 30.32 0.19
CA ALA A 151 -0.56 30.98 0.79
C ALA A 151 -0.42 30.68 2.30
N LYS A 152 -1.51 30.37 2.99
CA LYS A 152 -1.51 30.06 4.43
C LYS A 152 -1.19 28.58 4.72
N LEU A 153 -1.31 27.71 3.72
CA LEU A 153 -0.95 26.29 3.82
C LEU A 153 0.53 26.04 3.46
N MET A 154 1.14 26.93 2.67
CA MET A 154 2.56 26.88 2.26
C MET A 154 3.55 26.69 3.43
N PRO A 155 3.44 27.39 4.59
CA PRO A 155 4.38 27.21 5.70
C PRO A 155 4.34 25.80 6.27
N VAL A 156 3.14 25.21 6.35
CA VAL A 156 2.95 23.84 6.85
C VAL A 156 3.61 22.84 5.90
N THR A 157 3.45 23.05 4.59
CA THR A 157 4.13 22.26 3.56
C THR A 157 5.63 22.26 3.73
N TYR A 158 6.25 23.42 3.92
CA TYR A 158 7.69 23.52 4.12
C TYR A 158 8.15 22.76 5.36
N VAL A 159 7.39 22.81 6.45
CA VAL A 159 7.69 22.03 7.66
C VAL A 159 7.60 20.53 7.39
N VAL A 160 6.56 20.06 6.70
CA VAL A 160 6.38 18.64 6.36
C VAL A 160 7.48 18.14 5.42
N VAL A 161 7.82 18.92 4.39
CA VAL A 161 8.91 18.59 3.45
C VAL A 161 10.25 18.54 4.17
N LEU A 162 10.54 19.51 5.04
CA LEU A 162 11.76 19.53 5.85
C LEU A 162 11.86 18.28 6.73
N LEU A 163 10.75 17.87 7.34
CA LEU A 163 10.69 16.68 8.20
C LEU A 163 10.88 15.40 7.38
N MET A 164 10.24 15.28 6.21
CA MET A 164 10.42 14.15 5.28
C MET A 164 11.86 14.04 4.79
N VAL A 165 12.45 15.13 4.32
CA VAL A 165 13.85 15.16 3.87
C VAL A 165 14.79 14.87 5.04
N GLY A 166 14.51 15.42 6.22
CA GLY A 166 15.29 15.16 7.43
C GLY A 166 15.25 13.70 7.87
N LEU A 167 14.07 13.06 7.86
CA LEU A 167 13.90 11.64 8.13
C LEU A 167 14.63 10.79 7.08
N PHE A 168 14.43 11.09 5.79
CA PHE A 168 15.10 10.37 4.70
C PHE A 168 16.62 10.46 4.81
N ALA A 169 17.15 11.67 5.00
CA ALA A 169 18.57 11.90 5.20
C ALA A 169 19.09 11.20 6.46
N SER A 170 18.34 11.23 7.57
CA SER A 170 18.71 10.53 8.80
C SER A 170 18.75 9.02 8.62
N THR A 171 17.77 8.42 7.91
CA THR A 171 17.77 6.99 7.60
C THR A 171 18.91 6.59 6.67
N LEU A 172 19.22 7.41 5.66
CA LEU A 172 20.37 7.20 4.77
C LEU A 172 21.69 7.30 5.53
N TYR A 173 21.80 8.26 6.44
CA TYR A 173 22.96 8.43 7.29
C TYR A 173 23.14 7.24 8.24
N LEU A 174 22.05 6.77 8.88
CA LEU A 174 22.05 5.58 9.73
C LEU A 174 22.48 4.34 8.95
N ASP A 175 21.99 4.13 7.73
CA ASP A 175 22.38 2.99 6.89
C ASP A 175 23.84 3.07 6.45
N ALA A 176 24.37 4.28 6.19
CA ALA A 176 25.75 4.50 5.80
C ALA A 176 26.75 4.35 6.96
N VAL A 177 26.40 4.79 8.16
CA VAL A 177 27.29 4.80 9.33
C VAL A 177 27.19 3.51 10.15
N ASP A 178 25.98 2.99 10.35
CA ASP A 178 25.70 1.73 11.03
C ASP A 178 24.85 0.82 10.13
N PRO A 179 25.46 0.22 9.08
CA PRO A 179 24.76 -0.73 8.25
C PRO A 179 24.25 -1.87 9.13
N VAL A 180 22.93 -2.06 9.16
CA VAL A 180 22.28 -3.09 9.97
C VAL A 180 22.79 -4.46 9.50
N LYS A 181 23.71 -5.04 10.26
CA LYS A 181 24.27 -6.36 10.00
C LYS A 181 23.19 -7.40 10.29
N LEU A 182 22.66 -7.98 9.23
CA LEU A 182 21.94 -9.26 9.31
C LEU A 182 22.97 -10.30 9.78
N SER A 183 22.99 -10.62 11.07
CA SER A 183 23.73 -11.80 11.53
C SER A 183 22.98 -13.06 11.07
N PRO A 184 23.69 -14.08 10.56
CA PRO A 184 23.09 -15.33 10.09
C PRO A 184 22.39 -16.11 11.20
#